data_AF-A0A0S3ST64-F1
#
_entry.id   AF-A0A0S3ST64-F1
#
_cell.length_a   1.000
_cell.length_b   1.000
_cell.length_c   1.000
_cell.angle_alpha   90.00
_cell.angle_beta   90.00
_cell.angle_gamma   90.00
#
_symmetry.space_group_name_H-M   'P 1'
#
loop_
_entity.id
_entity.type
_entity.pdbx_description
1 polymer ?
#
loop_
_entity_poly.entity_id
_entity_poly.type
_entity_poly.pdbx_seq_one_letter_code
_entity_poly.pdbx_strand_id
1 'polypeptide(L)'
;MEKESTNSHGHITSLVDLRTQRKLSLATKLTTATQNAMGQVFGAEYVSLLVRQSNRATFDFYTETLGYKIHNVEAKHYAVGEMLMR
;
A
#
# COMPACT_ATOMS: atom_id res chain seq x y z
N MET A 1 -11.57 -27.28 4.17
CA MET A 1 -10.42 -26.56 3.60
C MET A 1 -10.97 -25.75 2.45
N GLU A 2 -11.46 -24.55 2.78
CA GLU A 2 -12.08 -23.65 1.81
C GLU A 2 -11.02 -23.21 0.80
N LYS A 3 -11.39 -23.23 -0.49
CA LYS A 3 -10.53 -22.80 -1.58
C LYS A 3 -10.22 -21.31 -1.37
N GLU A 4 -9.02 -20.97 -0.92
CA GLU A 4 -8.47 -19.63 -1.13
C GLU A 4 -8.50 -19.40 -2.65
N SER A 5 -9.49 -18.62 -3.10
CA SER A 5 -9.48 -18.06 -4.44
C SER A 5 -8.20 -17.25 -4.56
N THR A 6 -7.23 -17.78 -5.29
CA THR A 6 -5.97 -17.14 -5.66
C THR A 6 -6.25 -15.96 -6.59
N ASN A 7 -6.96 -14.93 -6.10
CA ASN A 7 -7.19 -13.72 -6.88
C ASN A 7 -5.84 -13.01 -7.02
N SER A 8 -5.47 -12.74 -8.27
CA SER A 8 -4.25 -11.99 -8.61
C SER A 8 -4.33 -10.62 -7.94
N HIS A 9 -3.35 -10.29 -7.11
CA HIS A 9 -3.26 -9.00 -6.46
C HIS A 9 -1.83 -8.48 -6.50
N GLY A 10 -1.69 -7.16 -6.58
CA GLY A 10 -0.39 -6.49 -6.54
C GLY A 10 0.07 -6.32 -5.11
N HIS A 11 1.38 -6.29 -4.89
CA HIS A 11 1.96 -5.93 -3.61
C HIS A 11 3.05 -4.87 -3.79
N ILE A 12 2.95 -3.76 -3.04
CA ILE A 12 4.00 -2.74 -3.02
C ILE A 12 4.98 -3.10 -1.91
N THR A 13 6.14 -3.61 -2.31
CA THR A 13 7.22 -3.96 -1.37
C THR A 13 7.86 -2.73 -0.72
N SER A 14 8.05 -1.65 -1.49
CA SER A 14 8.67 -0.42 -0.99
C SER A 14 8.29 0.79 -1.85
N LEU A 15 8.06 1.93 -1.19
CA LEU A 15 7.92 3.24 -1.81
C LEU A 15 8.67 4.26 -0.96
N VAL A 16 9.53 5.06 -1.59
CA VAL A 16 10.34 6.07 -0.92
C VAL A 16 10.27 7.37 -1.70
N ASP A 17 10.00 8.47 -1.00
CA ASP A 17 10.03 9.83 -1.55
C ASP A 17 10.98 10.71 -0.72
N LEU A 18 11.86 11.44 -1.43
CA LEU A 18 12.80 12.36 -0.83
C LEU A 18 12.04 13.54 -0.22
N ARG A 19 12.38 13.92 1.01
CA ARG A 19 11.68 14.98 1.77
C ARG A 19 11.58 16.30 0.98
N THR A 20 12.61 16.63 0.19
CA THR A 20 12.67 17.83 -0.65
C THR A 20 11.70 17.81 -1.83
N GLN A 21 11.23 16.64 -2.25
CA GLN A 21 10.39 16.45 -3.45
C GLN A 21 8.91 16.14 -3.14
N ARG A 22 8.56 15.95 -1.87
CA ARG A 22 7.19 15.58 -1.44
C ARG A 22 6.06 16.51 -1.89
N LYS A 23 6.36 17.77 -2.24
CA LYS A 23 5.36 18.75 -2.71
C LYS A 23 5.04 18.66 -4.21
N LEU A 24 5.71 17.77 -4.95
CA LEU A 24 5.55 17.64 -6.40
C LEU A 24 4.58 16.54 -6.81
N SER A 25 3.89 15.91 -5.85
CA SER A 25 2.95 14.81 -6.06
C SER A 25 3.55 13.62 -6.84
N LEU A 26 4.86 13.41 -6.76
CA LEU A 26 5.55 12.30 -7.42
C LEU A 26 5.07 10.96 -6.85
N ALA A 27 4.98 10.84 -5.53
CA ALA A 27 4.52 9.62 -4.87
C ALA A 27 3.12 9.19 -5.37
N THR A 28 2.19 10.14 -5.50
CA THR A 28 0.84 9.87 -6.04
C THR A 28 0.94 9.34 -7.46
N LYS A 29 1.64 10.06 -8.35
CA LYS A 29 1.76 9.67 -9.77
C LYS A 29 2.41 8.31 -9.94
N LEU A 30 3.50 8.05 -9.19
CA LEU A 30 4.22 6.78 -9.26
C LEU A 30 3.37 5.62 -8.75
N THR A 31 2.64 5.83 -7.64
CA THR A 31 1.77 4.79 -7.07
C THR A 31 0.61 4.48 -8.02
N THR A 32 -0.07 5.50 -8.56
CA THR A 32 -1.16 5.31 -9.53
C THR A 32 -0.68 4.61 -10.80
N ALA A 33 0.48 5.01 -11.34
CA ALA A 33 1.05 4.34 -12.51
C ALA A 33 1.36 2.86 -12.23
N THR A 34 1.89 2.56 -11.04
CA THR A 34 2.20 1.19 -10.62
C THR A 34 0.94 0.35 -10.46
N GLN A 35 -0.10 0.87 -9.81
CA GLN A 35 -1.40 0.19 -9.66
C GLN A 35 -2.03 -0.10 -11.04
N ASN A 36 -2.03 0.88 -11.93
CA ASN A 36 -2.57 0.72 -13.28
C ASN A 36 -1.80 -0.35 -14.06
N ALA A 37 -0.46 -0.36 -13.98
CA ALA A 37 0.36 -1.39 -14.61
C ALA A 37 0.08 -2.77 -14.03
N MET A 38 -0.10 -2.89 -12.71
CA MET A 38 -0.47 -4.15 -12.05
C MET A 38 -1.83 -4.67 -12.53
N GLY A 39 -2.82 -3.78 -12.67
CA GLY A 39 -4.13 -4.14 -13.21
C GLY A 39 -4.09 -4.51 -14.70
N GLN A 40 -3.39 -3.73 -15.53
CA GLN A 40 -3.38 -3.91 -16.99
C GLN A 40 -2.52 -5.10 -17.45
N VAL A 41 -1.36 -5.31 -16.83
CA VAL A 41 -0.40 -6.34 -17.27
C VAL A 41 -0.67 -7.67 -16.58
N PHE A 42 -1.05 -7.65 -15.30
CA PHE A 42 -1.16 -8.85 -14.47
C PHE A 42 -2.60 -9.15 -14.00
N GLY A 43 -3.58 -8.33 -14.39
CA GLY A 43 -4.97 -8.52 -14.01
C GLY A 43 -5.19 -8.42 -12.49
N ALA A 44 -4.38 -7.62 -11.78
CA ALA A 44 -4.51 -7.47 -10.34
C ALA A 44 -5.83 -6.79 -9.96
N GLU A 45 -6.63 -7.42 -9.09
CA GLU A 45 -7.93 -6.88 -8.64
C GLU A 45 -7.76 -5.75 -7.61
N TYR A 46 -6.72 -5.87 -6.77
CA TYR A 46 -6.37 -4.89 -5.76
C TYR A 46 -4.85 -4.89 -5.55
N VAL A 47 -4.35 -3.88 -4.84
CA VAL A 47 -2.94 -3.77 -4.48
C VAL A 47 -2.83 -3.66 -2.97
N SER A 48 -1.97 -4.45 -2.34
CA SER A 48 -1.74 -4.44 -0.90
C SER A 48 -0.37 -3.85 -0.54
N LEU A 49 -0.27 -3.30 0.67
CA LEU A 49 1.02 -2.91 1.25
C LEU A 49 0.99 -2.89 2.79
N LEU A 50 2.16 -2.86 3.41
CA LEU A 50 2.32 -2.72 4.85
C LEU A 50 2.78 -1.30 5.20
N VAL A 51 2.09 -0.67 6.14
CA VAL A 51 2.44 0.65 6.68
C VAL A 51 2.69 0.55 8.18
N ARG A 52 3.83 1.07 8.65
CA ARG A 52 4.09 1.19 10.09
C ARG A 52 3.12 2.17 10.74
N GLN A 53 2.53 1.78 11.86
CA GLN A 53 1.59 2.64 12.60
C GLN A 53 2.19 3.98 13.05
N SER A 54 3.49 4.02 13.35
CA SER A 54 4.17 5.26 13.73
C SER A 54 4.36 6.24 12.56
N ASN A 55 4.28 5.78 11.30
CA ASN A 55 4.52 6.61 10.13
C ASN A 55 3.22 7.29 9.66
N ARG A 56 2.78 8.28 10.43
CA ARG A 56 1.54 9.02 10.17
C ARG A 56 1.49 9.68 8.80
N ALA A 57 2.62 10.19 8.29
CA ALA A 57 2.65 10.81 6.97
C ALA A 57 2.34 9.82 5.84
N THR A 58 2.90 8.60 5.92
CA THR A 58 2.61 7.55 4.95
C THR A 58 1.20 6.99 5.14
N PHE A 59 0.74 6.87 6.39
CA PHE A 59 -0.64 6.50 6.69
C PHE A 59 -1.64 7.44 6.03
N ASP A 60 -1.55 8.75 6.32
CA ASP A 60 -2.44 9.77 5.77
C ASP A 60 -2.36 9.82 4.23
N PHE A 61 -1.16 9.60 3.65
CA PHE A 61 -0.99 9.52 2.20
C PHE A 61 -1.79 8.36 1.60
N TYR A 62 -1.67 7.14 2.12
CA TYR A 62 -2.38 6.00 1.58
C TYR A 62 -3.89 6.08 1.85
N THR A 63 -4.33 6.54 3.02
CA THR A 63 -5.76 6.61 3.37
C THR A 63 -6.46 7.81 2.76
N GLU A 64 -5.95 9.03 2.95
CA GLU A 64 -6.62 10.27 2.53
C GLU A 64 -6.37 10.62 1.07
N THR A 65 -5.18 10.33 0.54
CA THR A 65 -4.84 10.71 -0.85
C THR A 65 -5.15 9.61 -1.84
N LEU A 66 -4.88 8.35 -1.50
CA LEU A 66 -5.06 7.21 -2.40
C LEU A 66 -6.28 6.34 -2.08
N GLY A 67 -6.97 6.58 -0.97
CA GLY A 67 -8.23 5.89 -0.63
C GLY A 67 -8.07 4.44 -0.17
N TYR A 68 -6.86 4.02 0.23
CA TYR A 68 -6.63 2.68 0.76
C TYR A 68 -7.39 2.46 2.07
N LYS A 69 -7.79 1.21 2.32
CA LYS A 69 -8.46 0.81 3.55
C LYS A 69 -7.56 -0.11 4.36
N ILE A 70 -7.59 0.08 5.69
CA ILE A 70 -6.94 -0.85 6.61
C ILE A 70 -7.69 -2.17 6.54
N HIS A 71 -6.99 -3.24 6.18
CA HIS A 71 -7.55 -4.57 6.12
C HIS A 71 -7.23 -5.40 7.36
N ASN A 72 -5.97 -5.36 7.81
CA ASN A 72 -5.53 -6.08 8.99
C ASN A 72 -4.43 -5.31 9.72
N VAL A 73 -4.27 -5.57 11.02
CA VAL A 73 -3.19 -5.05 11.85
C VAL A 73 -2.33 -6.23 12.29
N GLU A 74 -1.14 -6.34 11.73
CA GLU A 74 -0.18 -7.35 12.14
C GLU A 74 0.53 -6.91 13.42
N ALA A 75 0.09 -7.47 14.55
CA ALA A 75 0.77 -7.32 15.82
C ALA A 75 1.94 -8.31 15.89
N LYS A 76 3.15 -7.87 15.52
CA LYS A 76 4.37 -8.62 15.85
C LYS A 76 4.60 -8.53 17.35
N HIS A 77 4.57 -9.69 18.02
CA HIS A 77 4.90 -9.84 19.44
C HIS A 77 6.17 -9.03 19.74
N TYR A 78 6.04 -7.99 20.57
CA TYR A 78 7.09 -7.10 21.11
C TYR A 78 7.61 -5.91 20.28
N ALA A 79 7.12 -5.62 19.07
CA ALA A 79 7.53 -4.39 18.38
C ALA A 79 6.44 -3.82 17.46
N VAL A 80 6.16 -2.52 17.64
CA VAL A 80 5.41 -1.58 16.78
C VAL A 80 4.64 -2.23 15.62
N GLY A 81 3.30 -2.21 15.68
CA GLY A 81 2.43 -2.88 14.71
C GLY A 81 2.56 -2.33 13.28
N GLU A 82 2.51 -3.25 12.31
CA GLU A 82 2.39 -2.94 10.88
C GLU A 82 0.93 -3.14 10.46
N MET A 83 0.41 -2.26 9.61
CA MET A 83 -0.95 -2.30 9.12
C MET A 83 -0.95 -2.70 7.65
N LEU A 84 -1.66 -3.79 7.34
CA LEU A 84 -1.95 -4.21 5.97
C LEU A 84 -3.07 -3.34 5.41
N MET A 85 -2.80 -2.65 4.31
CA MET A 85 -3.74 -1.82 3.58
C MET A 85 -4.01 -2.40 2.19
N ARG A 86 -5.25 -2.27 1.70
CA ARG A 86 -5.65 -2.64 0.33
C ARG A 86 -6.78 -1.75 -0.20
#